data_AF-A0A9K3DC85-F1
#
_entry.id   AF-A0A9K3DC85-F1
#
_cell.length_a   1.000
_cell.length_b   1.000
_cell.length_c   1.000
_cell.angle_alpha   90.00
_cell.angle_beta   90.00
_cell.angle_gamma   90.00
#
_symmetry.space_group_name_H-M   'P 1'
#
loop_
_entity.id
_entity.type
_entity.pdbx_description
1 polymer ?
#
loop_
_entity_poly.entity_id
_entity_poly.type
_entity_poly.pdbx_seq_one_letter_code
_entity_poly.pdbx_strand_id
1 'polypeptide(L)' 'MYCNISGQVTDHPVVSTKSGHVYDKQLIERYIDKVGKCPATG' A
#
# COMPACT_ATOMS: atom_id res chain seq x y z
N MET A 1 11.92 3.78 -4.61
CA MET A 1 10.89 3.37 -3.63
C MET A 1 9.95 2.43 -4.33
N TYR A 2 9.85 1.17 -3.89
CA TYR A 2 9.00 0.17 -4.53
C TYR A 2 7.71 -0.01 -3.73
N CYS A 3 6.59 -0.23 -4.41
CA CYS A 3 5.32 -0.55 -3.78
C CYS A 3 5.38 -1.94 -3.15
N ASN A 4 5.04 -2.05 -1.86
CA ASN A 4 5.07 -3.32 -1.13
C ASN A 4 3.99 -4.32 -1.58
N ILE A 5 2.94 -3.87 -2.29
CA ILE A 5 1.90 -4.74 -2.86
C ILE A 5 2.31 -5.29 -4.23
N SER A 6 2.82 -4.44 -5.11
CA SER A 6 3.08 -4.80 -6.52
C SER A 6 4.54 -5.11 -6.84
N GLY A 7 5.47 -4.75 -5.96
CA GLY A 7 6.91 -4.89 -6.19
C GLY A 7 7.48 -3.98 -7.30
N GLN A 8 6.68 -3.07 -7.84
CA GLN A 8 7.06 -2.16 -8.92
C GLN A 8 7.33 -0.74 -8.42
N VAL A 9 8.01 0.05 -9.25
CA VAL A 9 8.14 1.48 -9.04
C VAL A 9 6.77 2.12 -9.22
N THR A 10 6.37 2.90 -8.22
CA THR A 10 5.07 3.57 -8.16
C THR A 10 5.26 5.05 -8.43
N ASP A 11 4.35 5.62 -9.22
CA ASP A 11 4.33 7.04 -9.54
C ASP A 11 3.78 7.88 -8.37
N HIS A 12 2.81 7.32 -7.63
CA HIS A 12 2.16 7.94 -6.47
C HIS A 12 2.44 7.16 -5.16
N PRO A 13 3.64 7.32 -4.57
CA PRO A 13 4.01 6.61 -3.35
C PRO A 13 3.27 7.19 -2.15
N VAL A 14 2.53 6.33 -1.45
CA VAL A 14 1.86 6.67 -0.19
C VAL A 14 2.40 5.79 0.92
N VAL A 15 2.63 6.38 2.09
CA VAL A 15 3.13 5.65 3.26
C VAL A 15 1.96 5.35 4.18
N SER A 16 1.84 4.09 4.58
CA SER A 16 0.91 3.73 5.65
C SER A 16 1.45 4.24 6.99
N THR A 17 0.66 5.01 7.71
CA THR A 17 1.02 5.49 9.06
C THR A 17 1.05 4.37 10.11
N LYS A 18 0.37 3.25 9.86
CA LYS A 18 0.32 2.12 10.79
C LYS A 18 1.53 1.20 10.68
N SER A 19 2.00 0.95 9.47
CA SER A 19 3.08 -0.01 9.20
C SER A 19 4.38 0.65 8.74
N GLY A 20 4.34 1.88 8.24
CA GLY A 20 5.51 2.58 7.69
C GLY A 20 5.93 2.09 6.30
N HIS A 21 5.15 1.20 5.67
CA HIS A 21 5.45 0.68 4.33
C HIS A 21 4.95 1.63 3.24
N VAL A 22 5.68 1.67 2.13
CA VAL A 22 5.30 2.40 0.91
C VAL A 22 4.38 1.54 0.05
N TYR A 23 3.27 2.13 -0.35
CA TYR A 23 2.27 1.54 -1.22
C TYR A 23 1.96 2.47 -2.38
N ASP A 24 1.31 1.91 -3.41
CA ASP A 24 0.69 2.71 -4.45
C ASP A 24 -0.69 3.17 -3.98
N LYS A 25 -1.01 4.45 -4.21
CA LYS A 25 -2.30 5.03 -3.84
C LYS A 25 -3.48 4.20 -4.36
N GLN A 26 -3.47 3.81 -5.63
CA GLN A 26 -4.59 3.09 -6.23
C GLN A 26 -4.73 1.67 -5.67
N LEU A 27 -3.60 1.00 -5.42
CA LEU A 27 -3.60 -0.35 -4.87
C LEU A 27 -4.03 -0.37 -3.41
N ILE A 28 -3.55 0.57 -2.60
CA ILE A 28 -3.91 0.61 -1.18
C ILE A 28 -5.38 0.98 -0.99
N GLU A 29 -5.92 1.92 -1.76
CA GLU A 29 -7.35 2.26 -1.70
C GLU A 29 -8.23 1.05 -2.02
N ARG A 30 -7.91 0.31 -3.09
CA ARG A 30 -8.62 -0.94 -3.45
C ARG A 30 -8.46 -2.03 -2.40
N TYR A 31 -7.31 -2.12 -1.75
CA TYR A 31 -7.06 -3.12 -0.72
C TYR A 31 -7.83 -2.80 0.57
N ILE A 32 -7.85 -1.52 0.97
CA ILE A 32 -8.61 -1.03 2.12
C ILE A 32 -10.12 -1.24 1.88
N ASP A 33 -10.62 -0.95 0.68
CA ASP A 33 -12.03 -1.17 0.32
C ASP A 33 -12.42 -2.65 0.42
N LYS A 34 -11.54 -3.57 0.01
CA LYS A 34 -11.82 -5.02 0.03
C LYS A 34 -11.64 -5.68 1.40
N VAL A 35 -10.57 -5.36 2.12
CA VAL A 35 -10.13 -6.10 3.31
C VAL A 35 -10.28 -5.27 4.59
N GLY A 36 -10.24 -3.94 4.48
CA GLY A 36 -10.28 -3.03 5.64
C GLY A 36 -9.06 -3.10 6.55
N LYS A 37 -7.99 -3.80 6.14
CA LYS A 37 -6.77 -4.01 6.95
C LYS A 37 -5.50 -3.65 6.20
N CYS A 38 -4.41 -3.51 6.95
CA CYS A 38 -3.10 -3.19 6.41
C CYS A 38 -2.49 -4.40 5.68
N PRO A 39 -2.10 -4.27 4.40
CA PRO A 39 -1.61 -5.40 3.60
C PRO A 39 -0.29 -6.01 4.09
N ALA A 40 0.52 -5.27 4.86
CA ALA A 40 1.77 -5.81 5.41
C ALA A 40 1.60 -6.56 6.74
N THR A 41 0.59 -6.22 7.55
CA THR A 41 0.48 -6.73 8.93
C THR A 41 -0.76 -7.59 9.17
N GLY A 42 -1.73 -7.58 8.25
CA GLY A 42 -2.95 -8.39 8.35
C GLY A 42 -3.92 -7.98 9.46
#